data_AF-A0A849WG42-F1
#
_entry.id   AF-A0A849WG42-F1
#
_cell.length_a   1.000
_cell.length_b   1.000
_cell.length_c   1.000
_cell.angle_alpha   90.00
_cell.angle_beta   90.00
_cell.angle_gamma   90.00
#
_symmetry.space_group_name_H-M   'P 1'
#
loop_
_entity.id
_entity.type
_entity.pdbx_description
1 polymer ?
#
loop_
_entity_poly.entity_id
_entity_poly.type
_entity_poly.pdbx_seq_one_letter_code
_entity_poly.pdbx_strand_id
1 'polypeptide(L)'
;MTKIPVKCKCGKVLYVPNQYSGKKGRCPQCARLLIVPEMKPEKAQEIQQPSKACPTCGAYLSQEDEICVSCKMNLRTGHWDMAEKPPDPAPQLQQNIKKALFLYVFVSLGVIGYLFLALKKAHSVQIYEEKLYLEAKEKKQKEKNPFRLWWHWFFLEKVITKREYKDTINQELLFLQGEMDKFLREQKEEFHQLFQERRMNEVITRVTPRILNMLGECWQPLVSSSREKETWCSLLALYEKFSLEAKKDTFANDPKKIPSLDIYKKQFARDLAFWKKHIQKREYDEVQKKIESLWQSIHAIDYLDPEEPLVVEMRLLLKEVQSIKALFSIANEGAKNSTGLKKSFATKERQIITGTVVQYLLGNFYIKTDENKTITIALKNLQPEEIVFFALKSQRNKHIYQYAGIFYLYEKFYPIAQESFIYALKHGADPVEIQYYIKTVQELAIQGEKN
;
A
#
# COMPACT_ATOMS: atom_id res chain seq x y z
N MET A 1 -5.50 26.14 -18.24
CA MET A 1 -5.72 27.04 -19.39
C MET A 1 -4.62 26.82 -20.41
N THR A 2 -4.94 26.34 -21.61
CA THR A 2 -3.97 26.14 -22.69
C THR A 2 -3.56 27.48 -23.29
N LYS A 3 -2.25 27.68 -23.50
CA LYS A 3 -1.67 28.90 -24.09
C LYS A 3 -1.15 28.58 -25.49
N ILE A 4 -1.44 29.45 -26.46
CA ILE A 4 -1.01 29.33 -27.85
C ILE A 4 0.31 30.10 -28.04
N PRO A 5 1.40 29.49 -28.52
CA PRO A 5 2.62 30.20 -28.88
C PRO A 5 2.45 30.94 -30.22
N VAL A 6 2.74 32.24 -30.24
CA VAL A 6 2.70 33.11 -31.43
C VAL A 6 4.07 33.72 -31.65
N LYS A 7 4.69 33.43 -32.81
CA LYS A 7 5.98 34.01 -33.19
C LYS A 7 5.80 35.35 -33.89
N CYS A 8 6.43 36.40 -33.35
CA CYS A 8 6.49 37.71 -34.00
C CYS A 8 7.63 37.76 -35.04
N LYS A 9 7.48 38.59 -36.07
CA LYS A 9 8.55 38.88 -37.04
C LYS A 9 9.83 39.47 -36.42
N CYS A 10 9.76 40.05 -35.21
CA CYS A 10 10.95 40.50 -34.49
C CYS A 10 11.71 39.37 -33.78
N GLY A 11 11.25 38.12 -33.88
CA GLY A 11 11.86 36.95 -33.25
C GLY A 11 11.29 36.57 -31.88
N LYS A 12 10.52 37.46 -31.22
CA LYS A 12 9.90 37.17 -29.91
C LYS A 12 8.73 36.20 -30.03
N VAL A 13 8.69 35.20 -29.16
CA VAL A 13 7.56 34.27 -29.00
C VAL A 13 6.67 34.75 -27.85
N LEU A 14 5.36 34.88 -28.09
CA LEU A 14 4.37 35.28 -27.10
C LEU A 14 3.42 34.11 -26.82
N TYR A 15 3.00 33.94 -25.56
CA TYR A 15 2.03 32.92 -25.17
C TYR A 15 0.69 33.58 -24.86
N VAL A 16 -0.30 33.34 -25.71
CA VAL A 16 -1.60 34.00 -25.64
C VAL A 16 -2.68 32.99 -25.20
N PRO A 17 -3.61 33.34 -24.29
CA PRO A 17 -4.71 32.46 -23.93
C PRO A 17 -5.57 32.06 -25.14
N ASN A 18 -6.13 30.84 -25.12
CA ASN A 18 -6.91 30.28 -26.23
C ASN A 18 -8.11 31.16 -26.67
N GLN A 19 -8.69 31.97 -25.76
CA GLN A 19 -9.80 32.89 -26.06
C GLN A 19 -9.46 34.01 -27.07
N TYR A 20 -8.17 34.15 -27.41
CA TYR A 20 -7.69 35.09 -28.42
C TYR A 20 -7.30 34.41 -29.74
N SER A 21 -7.56 33.10 -29.89
CA SER A 21 -7.44 32.38 -31.17
C SER A 21 -8.17 33.15 -32.28
N GLY A 22 -7.52 33.34 -33.43
CA GLY A 22 -8.05 34.10 -34.58
C GLY A 22 -8.06 35.63 -34.43
N LYS A 23 -7.76 36.19 -33.24
CA LYS A 23 -7.78 37.65 -33.01
C LYS A 23 -6.46 38.32 -33.40
N LYS A 24 -6.54 39.63 -33.70
CA LYS A 24 -5.38 40.49 -33.98
C LYS A 24 -4.87 41.12 -32.69
N GLY A 25 -3.56 41.13 -32.50
CA GLY A 25 -2.88 41.78 -31.38
C GLY A 25 -1.64 42.55 -31.85
N ARG A 26 -0.99 43.30 -30.95
CA ARG A 26 0.30 43.96 -31.24
C ARG A 26 1.41 43.33 -30.41
N CYS A 27 2.58 43.16 -31.02
CA CYS A 27 3.76 42.73 -30.29
C CYS A 27 4.20 43.83 -29.30
N PRO A 28 4.39 43.54 -28.00
CA PRO A 28 4.82 44.55 -27.04
C PRO A 28 6.24 45.06 -27.28
N GLN A 29 7.06 44.34 -28.06
CA GLN A 29 8.47 44.72 -28.30
C GLN A 29 8.68 45.54 -29.57
N CYS A 30 7.87 45.33 -30.63
CA CYS A 30 8.07 46.04 -31.91
C CYS A 30 6.80 46.72 -32.42
N ALA A 31 5.71 46.73 -31.64
CA ALA A 31 4.38 47.25 -31.96
C ALA A 31 3.71 46.69 -33.23
N ARG A 32 4.36 45.77 -33.95
CA ARG A 32 3.87 45.20 -35.20
C ARG A 32 2.64 44.31 -34.94
N LEU A 33 1.68 44.38 -35.86
CA LEU A 33 0.44 43.61 -35.80
C LEU A 33 0.73 42.11 -35.96
N LEU A 34 0.13 41.29 -35.10
CA LEU A 34 0.21 39.83 -35.06
C LEU A 34 -1.20 39.25 -35.17
N ILE A 35 -1.33 38.15 -35.90
CA ILE A 35 -2.57 37.37 -35.99
C ILE A 35 -2.33 36.11 -35.17
N VAL A 36 -3.14 35.88 -34.14
CA VAL A 36 -3.10 34.63 -33.37
C VAL A 36 -3.69 33.53 -34.26
N PRO A 37 -2.98 32.42 -34.51
CA PRO A 37 -3.48 31.32 -35.33
C PRO A 37 -4.84 30.84 -34.82
N GLU A 38 -5.78 30.64 -35.74
CA GLU A 38 -7.07 30.04 -35.41
C GLU A 38 -6.87 28.55 -35.19
N MET A 39 -6.95 28.10 -33.93
CA MET A 39 -7.03 26.68 -33.64
C MET A 39 -8.39 26.20 -34.08
N LYS A 40 -8.43 25.51 -35.23
CA LYS A 40 -9.58 24.73 -35.67
C LYS A 40 -9.99 23.87 -34.48
N PRO A 41 -11.24 23.94 -33.99
CA PRO A 41 -11.66 23.07 -32.89
C PRO A 41 -11.39 21.65 -33.36
N GLU A 42 -10.42 21.01 -32.72
CA GLU A 42 -10.14 19.60 -32.92
C GLU A 42 -11.48 18.94 -32.67
N LYS A 43 -12.07 18.35 -33.73
CA LYS A 43 -13.36 17.67 -33.63
C LYS A 43 -13.24 16.78 -32.41
N ALA A 44 -14.00 17.10 -31.36
CA ALA A 44 -14.05 16.29 -30.16
C ALA A 44 -14.22 14.87 -30.67
N GLN A 45 -13.19 14.05 -30.51
CA GLN A 45 -13.29 12.64 -30.82
C GLN A 45 -14.53 12.18 -30.08
N GLU A 46 -15.50 11.74 -30.86
CA GLU A 46 -16.75 11.18 -30.39
C GLU A 46 -16.37 10.22 -29.28
N ILE A 47 -16.63 10.63 -28.05
CA ILE A 47 -16.31 9.86 -26.85
C ILE A 47 -17.04 8.55 -27.09
N GLN A 48 -16.28 7.49 -27.35
CA GLN A 48 -16.81 6.13 -27.47
C GLN A 48 -17.72 5.96 -26.27
N GLN A 49 -19.02 5.84 -26.54
CA GLN A 49 -20.03 5.72 -25.51
C GLN A 49 -19.59 4.60 -24.56
N PRO A 50 -19.73 4.80 -23.24
CA PRO A 50 -19.20 3.87 -22.25
C PRO A 50 -19.70 2.46 -22.56
N SER A 51 -18.77 1.56 -22.88
CA SER A 51 -19.04 0.13 -23.05
C SER A 51 -19.72 -0.38 -21.78
N LYS A 52 -20.90 -0.99 -21.90
CA LYS A 52 -21.61 -1.59 -20.78
C LYS A 52 -20.76 -2.73 -20.19
N ALA A 53 -20.66 -2.81 -18.87
CA ALA A 53 -20.01 -3.95 -18.21
C ALA A 53 -21.04 -5.06 -17.95
N CYS A 54 -20.63 -6.32 -18.08
CA CYS A 54 -21.47 -7.45 -17.71
C CYS A 54 -21.76 -7.38 -16.20
N PRO A 55 -23.04 -7.41 -15.77
CA PRO A 55 -23.39 -7.29 -14.35
C PRO A 55 -22.91 -8.49 -13.51
N THR A 56 -22.62 -9.62 -14.14
CA THR A 56 -22.19 -10.84 -13.44
C THR A 56 -20.66 -10.93 -13.30
N CYS A 57 -19.91 -10.70 -14.38
CA CYS A 57 -18.46 -10.94 -14.38
C CYS A 57 -17.62 -9.68 -14.61
N GLY A 58 -18.23 -8.52 -14.82
CA GLY A 58 -17.54 -7.24 -15.03
C GLY A 58 -16.82 -7.10 -16.38
N ALA A 59 -16.97 -8.04 -17.31
CA ALA A 59 -16.36 -7.94 -18.64
C ALA A 59 -16.97 -6.77 -19.44
N TYR A 60 -16.15 -6.01 -20.15
CA TYR A 60 -16.60 -4.96 -21.06
C TYR A 60 -17.27 -5.58 -22.29
N LEU A 61 -18.44 -5.06 -22.65
CA LEU A 61 -19.28 -5.57 -23.73
C LEU A 61 -19.55 -4.46 -24.76
N SER A 62 -19.68 -4.87 -26.02
CA SER A 62 -20.18 -3.99 -27.07
C SER A 62 -21.66 -3.66 -26.81
N GLN A 63 -22.18 -2.53 -27.29
CA GLN A 63 -23.61 -2.20 -27.09
C GLN A 63 -24.55 -3.25 -27.70
N GLU A 64 -24.09 -3.95 -28.73
CA GLU A 64 -24.83 -4.93 -29.52
C GLU A 64 -24.80 -6.33 -28.89
N ASP A 65 -23.92 -6.59 -27.92
CA ASP A 65 -23.81 -7.90 -27.28
C ASP A 65 -25.08 -8.21 -26.46
N GLU A 66 -25.78 -9.29 -26.81
CA GLU A 66 -26.92 -9.82 -26.03
C GLU A 66 -26.48 -10.91 -25.04
N ILE A 67 -25.32 -11.54 -25.26
CA ILE A 67 -24.79 -12.61 -24.39
C ILE A 67 -23.37 -12.24 -23.99
N CYS A 68 -23.07 -12.30 -22.70
CA CYS A 68 -21.70 -12.09 -22.23
C CYS A 68 -20.82 -13.25 -22.70
N VAL A 69 -19.76 -12.94 -23.44
CA VAL A 69 -18.84 -13.98 -23.96
C VAL A 69 -18.13 -14.73 -22.83
N SER A 70 -17.83 -14.04 -21.73
CA SER A 70 -17.06 -14.56 -20.60
C SER A 70 -17.88 -15.50 -19.72
N CYS A 71 -19.09 -15.09 -19.31
CA CYS A 71 -19.94 -15.89 -18.43
C CYS A 71 -21.13 -16.57 -19.13
N LYS A 72 -21.40 -16.33 -20.41
CA LYS A 72 -22.57 -16.89 -21.13
C LYS A 72 -23.94 -16.47 -20.55
N MET A 73 -23.97 -15.42 -19.73
CA MET A 73 -25.21 -14.80 -19.27
C MET A 73 -25.88 -14.05 -20.44
N ASN A 74 -27.15 -14.34 -20.70
CA ASN A 74 -27.97 -13.52 -21.59
C ASN A 74 -28.35 -12.22 -20.86
N LEU A 75 -27.88 -11.09 -21.39
CA LEU A 75 -28.02 -9.76 -20.78
C LEU A 75 -29.44 -9.21 -20.90
N ARG A 76 -30.25 -9.78 -21.80
CA ARG A 76 -31.65 -9.38 -22.01
C ARG A 76 -32.60 -10.09 -21.05
N THR A 77 -32.34 -11.38 -20.78
CA THR A 77 -33.22 -12.21 -19.94
C THR A 77 -32.69 -12.40 -18.52
N GLY A 78 -31.40 -12.16 -18.27
CA GLY A 78 -30.75 -12.46 -17.00
C GLY A 78 -30.66 -13.96 -16.71
N HIS A 79 -30.83 -14.82 -17.72
CA HIS A 79 -30.70 -16.27 -17.61
C HIS A 79 -29.40 -16.77 -18.27
N TRP A 80 -28.84 -17.82 -17.68
CA TRP A 80 -27.68 -18.51 -18.21
C TRP A 80 -28.16 -19.53 -19.25
N ASP A 81 -27.58 -19.51 -20.44
CA ASP A 81 -27.78 -20.60 -21.40
C ASP A 81 -27.05 -21.85 -20.89
N MET A 82 -27.73 -22.60 -20.03
CA MET A 82 -27.24 -23.85 -19.46
C MET A 82 -27.65 -25.03 -20.35
N ALA A 83 -26.97 -25.19 -21.48
CA ALA A 83 -27.10 -26.42 -22.27
C ALA A 83 -26.32 -27.60 -21.68
N GLU A 84 -25.34 -27.38 -20.79
CA GLU A 84 -24.59 -28.48 -20.16
C GLU A 84 -24.28 -28.17 -18.69
N LYS A 85 -24.92 -28.90 -17.78
CA LYS A 85 -24.65 -28.85 -16.34
C LYS A 85 -23.42 -29.71 -16.04
N PRO A 86 -22.28 -29.16 -15.58
CA PRO A 86 -21.11 -29.98 -15.24
C PRO A 86 -21.39 -30.84 -13.98
N PRO A 87 -20.79 -32.04 -13.90
CA PRO A 87 -21.01 -32.97 -12.80
C PRO A 87 -20.47 -32.46 -11.45
N ASP A 88 -21.16 -32.82 -10.37
CA ASP A 88 -20.99 -32.31 -9.01
C ASP A 88 -19.69 -32.82 -8.33
N PRO A 89 -18.69 -31.96 -7.98
CA PRO A 89 -17.38 -32.40 -7.50
C PRO A 89 -17.27 -32.45 -5.96
N ALA A 90 -18.28 -32.98 -5.26
CA ALA A 90 -18.33 -32.95 -3.79
C ALA A 90 -17.25 -33.78 -3.05
N PRO A 91 -16.85 -35.00 -3.48
CA PRO A 91 -15.91 -35.83 -2.70
C PRO A 91 -14.42 -35.55 -2.98
N GLN A 92 -14.06 -35.10 -4.19
CA GLN A 92 -12.65 -34.95 -4.60
C GLN A 92 -11.97 -33.74 -3.96
N LEU A 93 -12.72 -32.67 -3.66
CA LEU A 93 -12.12 -31.41 -3.20
C LEU A 93 -11.61 -31.47 -1.75
N GLN A 94 -12.33 -32.15 -0.84
CA GLN A 94 -11.83 -32.39 0.52
C GLN A 94 -10.54 -33.20 0.51
N GLN A 95 -10.42 -34.15 -0.42
CA GLN A 95 -9.19 -34.92 -0.60
C GLN A 95 -8.06 -34.04 -1.14
N ASN A 96 -8.35 -33.09 -2.03
CA ASN A 96 -7.37 -32.15 -2.57
C ASN A 96 -6.90 -31.10 -1.55
N ILE A 97 -7.79 -30.59 -0.69
CA ILE A 97 -7.43 -29.66 0.39
C ILE A 97 -6.54 -30.35 1.43
N LYS A 98 -6.87 -31.59 1.83
CA LYS A 98 -6.00 -32.38 2.72
C LYS A 98 -4.63 -32.65 2.10
N LYS A 99 -4.58 -32.96 0.80
CA LYS A 99 -3.32 -33.13 0.06
C LYS A 99 -2.51 -31.82 0.00
N ALA A 100 -3.16 -30.68 -0.24
CA ALA A 100 -2.49 -29.38 -0.31
C ALA A 100 -1.92 -28.92 1.05
N LEU A 101 -2.68 -29.08 2.13
CA LEU A 101 -2.19 -28.82 3.50
C LEU A 101 -1.03 -29.73 3.88
N PHE A 102 -1.11 -31.01 3.53
CA PHE A 102 -0.02 -31.96 3.74
C PHE A 102 1.22 -31.55 2.95
N LEU A 103 1.06 -31.19 1.67
CA LEU A 103 2.16 -30.72 0.81
C LEU A 103 2.80 -29.44 1.37
N TYR A 104 2.00 -28.48 1.85
CA TYR A 104 2.48 -27.24 2.45
C TYR A 104 3.33 -27.50 3.69
N VAL A 105 2.84 -28.33 4.62
CA VAL A 105 3.62 -28.71 5.83
C VAL A 105 4.91 -29.43 5.43
N PHE A 106 4.87 -30.29 4.43
CA PHE A 106 6.04 -31.04 3.96
C PHE A 106 7.09 -30.13 3.32
N VAL A 107 6.67 -29.19 2.45
CA VAL A 107 7.56 -28.19 1.84
C VAL A 107 8.14 -27.27 2.91
N SER A 108 7.33 -26.79 3.85
CA SER A 108 7.80 -25.94 4.95
C SER A 108 8.87 -26.64 5.79
N LEU A 109 8.61 -27.89 6.19
CA LEU A 109 9.58 -28.70 6.93
C LEU A 109 10.82 -29.02 6.10
N GLY A 110 10.67 -29.25 4.79
CA GLY A 110 11.77 -29.48 3.86
C GLY A 110 12.69 -28.27 3.72
N VAL A 111 12.12 -27.06 3.61
CA VAL A 111 12.89 -25.80 3.57
C VAL A 111 13.62 -25.57 4.89
N ILE A 112 12.95 -25.78 6.03
CA ILE A 112 13.57 -25.67 7.35
C ILE A 112 14.71 -26.68 7.51
N GLY A 113 14.49 -27.95 7.12
CA GLY A 113 15.50 -29.00 7.18
C GLY A 113 16.69 -28.73 6.25
N TYR A 114 16.44 -28.23 5.05
CA TYR A 114 17.48 -27.82 4.11
C TYR A 114 18.30 -26.65 4.63
N LEU A 115 17.66 -25.61 5.19
CA LEU A 115 18.35 -24.50 5.85
C LEU A 115 19.21 -24.99 7.02
N PHE A 116 18.70 -25.92 7.82
CA PHE A 116 19.46 -26.51 8.93
C PHE A 116 20.67 -27.30 8.44
N LEU A 117 20.53 -28.06 7.35
CA LEU A 117 21.64 -28.78 6.71
C LEU A 117 22.67 -27.84 6.08
N ALA A 118 22.22 -26.77 5.43
CA ALA A 118 23.10 -25.74 4.85
C ALA A 118 23.91 -25.03 5.95
N LEU A 119 23.27 -24.66 7.06
CA LEU A 119 23.93 -24.09 8.24
C LEU A 119 24.92 -25.08 8.88
N LYS A 120 24.54 -26.35 9.02
CA LYS A 120 25.42 -27.39 9.56
C LYS A 120 26.63 -27.65 8.65
N LYS A 121 26.43 -27.63 7.33
CA LYS A 121 27.51 -27.75 6.35
C LYS A 121 28.48 -26.56 6.45
N ALA A 122 27.95 -25.33 6.55
CA ALA A 122 28.76 -24.13 6.76
C ALA A 122 29.60 -24.19 8.06
N HIS A 123 29.02 -24.70 9.15
CA HIS A 123 29.72 -24.88 10.43
C HIS A 123 30.76 -26.02 10.40
N SER A 124 30.48 -27.14 9.72
CA SER A 124 31.44 -28.26 9.60
C SER A 124 32.69 -27.89 8.80
N VAL A 125 32.53 -27.01 7.80
CA VAL A 125 33.65 -26.48 7.00
C VAL A 125 34.55 -25.58 7.86
N GLN A 126 33.98 -24.81 8.80
CA GLN A 126 34.73 -23.95 9.72
C GLN A 126 35.69 -24.73 10.63
N ILE A 127 35.26 -25.86 11.19
CA ILE A 127 36.09 -26.69 12.10
C ILE A 127 37.25 -27.36 11.34
N TYR A 128 37.02 -27.77 10.09
CA TYR A 128 38.07 -28.40 9.27
C TYR A 128 39.12 -27.39 8.78
N GLU A 129 38.69 -26.17 8.44
CA GLU A 129 39.57 -25.07 8.01
C GLU A 129 40.45 -24.53 9.16
N GLU A 130 39.93 -24.45 10.38
CA GLU A 130 40.69 -24.01 11.55
C GLU A 130 41.80 -25.02 11.92
N LYS A 131 41.52 -26.32 11.78
CA LYS A 131 42.49 -27.39 12.00
C LYS A 131 43.60 -27.40 10.94
N LEU A 132 43.25 -27.24 9.66
CA LEU A 132 44.20 -27.10 8.56
C LEU A 132 45.08 -25.85 8.68
N TYR A 133 44.53 -24.74 9.19
CA TYR A 133 45.30 -23.50 9.43
C TYR A 133 46.30 -23.66 10.57
N LEU A 134 45.91 -24.32 11.66
CA LEU A 134 46.82 -24.63 12.79
C LEU A 134 47.93 -25.60 12.36
N GLU A 135 47.60 -26.65 11.59
CA GLU A 135 48.60 -27.58 11.05
C GLU A 135 49.57 -26.90 10.07
N ALA A 136 49.09 -25.99 9.22
CA ALA A 136 49.93 -25.20 8.31
C ALA A 136 50.83 -24.22 9.07
N LYS A 137 50.34 -23.61 10.16
CA LYS A 137 51.11 -22.69 11.01
C LYS A 137 52.23 -23.42 11.76
N GLU A 138 51.99 -24.63 12.25
CA GLU A 138 53.02 -25.49 12.86
C GLU A 138 54.07 -25.95 11.84
N LYS A 139 53.66 -26.35 10.63
CA LYS A 139 54.60 -26.77 9.56
C LYS A 139 55.49 -25.63 9.07
N LYS A 140 54.96 -24.40 9.02
CA LYS A 140 55.72 -23.19 8.67
C LYS A 140 56.91 -22.92 9.61
N GLN A 141 56.84 -23.35 10.87
CA GLN A 141 57.95 -23.21 11.81
C GLN A 141 59.07 -24.25 11.61
N LYS A 142 58.80 -25.35 10.89
CA LYS A 142 59.75 -26.48 10.75
C LYS A 142 60.38 -26.61 9.36
N GLU A 143 59.80 -26.03 8.31
CA GLU A 143 60.28 -26.22 6.94
C GLU A 143 61.09 -25.04 6.39
N LYS A 144 62.34 -25.33 5.98
CA LYS A 144 63.27 -24.37 5.36
C LYS A 144 63.21 -24.35 3.83
N ASN A 145 62.31 -25.11 3.20
CA ASN A 145 62.29 -25.29 1.75
C ASN A 145 61.39 -24.23 1.07
N PRO A 146 61.96 -23.28 0.30
CA PRO A 146 61.23 -22.11 -0.22
C PRO A 146 60.15 -22.47 -1.26
N PHE A 147 60.30 -23.58 -1.99
CA PHE A 147 59.32 -24.00 -3.00
C PHE A 147 58.00 -24.52 -2.37
N ARG A 148 58.11 -25.16 -1.20
CA ARG A 148 56.94 -25.63 -0.43
C ARG A 148 56.20 -24.49 0.25
N LEU A 149 56.95 -23.47 0.72
CA LEU A 149 56.41 -22.21 1.22
C LEU A 149 55.63 -21.44 0.15
N TRP A 150 56.14 -21.38 -1.07
CA TRP A 150 55.44 -20.78 -2.22
C TRP A 150 54.14 -21.53 -2.57
N TRP A 151 54.17 -22.86 -2.57
CA TRP A 151 52.97 -23.67 -2.82
C TRP A 151 51.92 -23.52 -1.71
N HIS A 152 52.34 -23.42 -0.45
CA HIS A 152 51.45 -23.08 0.66
C HIS A 152 50.87 -21.68 0.54
N TRP A 153 51.63 -20.71 0.04
CA TRP A 153 51.18 -19.33 -0.18
C TRP A 153 50.14 -19.25 -1.31
N PHE A 154 50.33 -19.99 -2.40
CA PHE A 154 49.36 -20.11 -3.50
C PHE A 154 48.02 -20.75 -3.04
N PHE A 155 48.07 -21.76 -2.17
CA PHE A 155 46.86 -22.30 -1.55
C PHE A 155 46.23 -21.36 -0.51
N LEU A 156 47.04 -20.60 0.22
CA LEU A 156 46.57 -19.55 1.12
C LEU A 156 45.86 -18.43 0.36
N GLU A 157 46.32 -18.04 -0.83
CA GLU A 157 45.66 -17.05 -1.70
C GLU A 157 44.29 -17.56 -2.18
N LYS A 158 44.18 -18.85 -2.52
CA LYS A 158 42.88 -19.50 -2.79
C LYS A 158 41.97 -19.63 -1.56
N VAL A 159 42.54 -19.69 -0.35
CA VAL A 159 41.78 -19.71 0.92
C VAL A 159 41.37 -18.29 1.35
N ILE A 160 42.21 -17.29 1.08
CA ILE A 160 41.95 -15.86 1.36
C ILE A 160 40.86 -15.35 0.43
N THR A 161 40.91 -15.64 -0.87
CA THR A 161 39.80 -15.36 -1.80
C THR A 161 38.50 -16.06 -1.38
N LYS A 162 38.58 -17.24 -0.76
CA LYS A 162 37.42 -17.94 -0.19
C LYS A 162 36.91 -17.30 1.11
N ARG A 163 37.79 -16.71 1.92
CA ARG A 163 37.45 -15.98 3.15
C ARG A 163 36.86 -14.60 2.84
N GLU A 164 37.43 -13.87 1.89
CA GLU A 164 36.87 -12.62 1.37
C GLU A 164 35.49 -12.87 0.75
N TYR A 165 35.37 -13.92 -0.07
CA TYR A 165 34.07 -14.34 -0.61
C TYR A 165 33.07 -14.74 0.48
N LYS A 166 33.53 -15.37 1.57
CA LYS A 166 32.70 -15.72 2.73
C LYS A 166 32.25 -14.49 3.52
N ASP A 167 33.13 -13.52 3.73
CA ASP A 167 32.80 -12.29 4.44
C ASP A 167 31.83 -11.43 3.61
N THR A 168 32.00 -11.39 2.29
CA THR A 168 31.04 -10.78 1.37
C THR A 168 29.69 -11.49 1.42
N ILE A 169 29.65 -12.83 1.33
CA ILE A 169 28.39 -13.59 1.44
C ILE A 169 27.72 -13.36 2.80
N ASN A 170 28.48 -13.33 3.90
CA ASN A 170 27.93 -13.09 5.23
C ASN A 170 27.37 -11.68 5.38
N GLN A 171 28.04 -10.67 4.81
CA GLN A 171 27.54 -9.29 4.79
C GLN A 171 26.25 -9.18 3.96
N GLU A 172 26.21 -9.83 2.79
CA GLU A 172 24.99 -9.90 1.97
C GLU A 172 23.87 -10.63 2.72
N LEU A 173 24.14 -11.77 3.36
CA LEU A 173 23.14 -12.50 4.15
C LEU A 173 22.59 -11.67 5.32
N LEU A 174 23.43 -10.92 6.04
CA LEU A 174 22.99 -10.02 7.12
C LEU A 174 22.12 -8.88 6.59
N PHE A 175 22.49 -8.30 5.45
CA PHE A 175 21.70 -7.27 4.78
C PHE A 175 20.33 -7.82 4.36
N LEU A 176 20.31 -8.96 3.69
CA LEU A 176 19.09 -9.64 3.24
C LEU A 176 18.20 -10.06 4.41
N GLN A 177 18.78 -10.50 5.52
CA GLN A 177 18.04 -10.79 6.75
C GLN A 177 17.33 -9.53 7.29
N GLY A 178 18.01 -8.37 7.27
CA GLY A 178 17.43 -7.10 7.68
C GLY A 178 16.25 -6.65 6.80
N GLU A 179 16.37 -6.81 5.47
CA GLU A 179 15.28 -6.52 4.53
C GLU A 179 14.11 -7.49 4.70
N MET A 180 14.39 -8.78 4.84
CA MET A 180 13.37 -9.81 5.06
C MET A 180 12.62 -9.58 6.38
N ASP A 181 13.32 -9.28 7.46
CA ASP A 181 12.71 -8.98 8.75
C ASP A 181 11.81 -7.73 8.68
N LYS A 182 12.23 -6.71 7.92
CA LYS A 182 11.43 -5.51 7.69
C LYS A 182 10.17 -5.85 6.90
N PHE A 183 10.30 -6.58 5.81
CA PHE A 183 9.17 -7.01 4.98
C PHE A 183 8.19 -7.90 5.74
N LEU A 184 8.68 -8.89 6.51
CA LEU A 184 7.83 -9.76 7.33
C LEU A 184 7.09 -8.98 8.42
N ARG A 185 7.70 -7.94 9.01
CA ARG A 185 6.99 -7.04 9.94
C ARG A 185 5.86 -6.27 9.26
N GLU A 186 6.07 -5.79 8.04
CA GLU A 186 5.04 -5.11 7.25
C GLU A 186 3.90 -6.07 6.86
N GLN A 187 4.22 -7.31 6.47
CA GLN A 187 3.21 -8.32 6.14
C GLN A 187 2.53 -8.95 7.35
N LYS A 188 3.11 -8.86 8.55
CA LYS A 188 2.56 -9.47 9.77
C LYS A 188 1.17 -8.92 10.11
N GLU A 189 0.95 -7.62 9.94
CA GLU A 189 -0.36 -7.01 10.21
C GLU A 189 -1.41 -7.47 9.20
N GLU A 190 -1.07 -7.47 7.90
CA GLU A 190 -1.93 -7.98 6.83
C GLU A 190 -2.24 -9.47 7.01
N PHE A 191 -1.24 -10.29 7.34
CA PHE A 191 -1.43 -11.72 7.63
C PHE A 191 -2.31 -11.94 8.85
N HIS A 192 -2.06 -11.21 9.95
CA HIS A 192 -2.86 -11.34 11.16
C HIS A 192 -4.31 -10.93 10.91
N GLN A 193 -4.53 -9.87 10.14
CA GLN A 193 -5.85 -9.43 9.72
C GLN A 193 -6.55 -10.52 8.89
N LEU A 194 -5.93 -11.00 7.81
CA LEU A 194 -6.53 -12.02 6.94
C LEU A 194 -6.79 -13.35 7.68
N PHE A 195 -5.92 -13.69 8.62
CA PHE A 195 -6.09 -14.86 9.48
C PHE A 195 -7.28 -14.70 10.42
N GLN A 196 -7.42 -13.55 11.08
CA GLN A 196 -8.58 -13.23 11.91
C GLN A 196 -9.89 -13.21 11.10
N GLU A 197 -9.83 -12.72 9.86
CA GLU A 197 -10.94 -12.67 8.91
C GLU A 197 -11.27 -14.05 8.29
N ARG A 198 -10.54 -15.12 8.64
CA ARG A 198 -10.65 -16.47 8.05
C ARG A 198 -10.51 -16.49 6.52
N ARG A 199 -9.88 -15.49 5.92
CA ARG A 199 -9.65 -15.36 4.47
C ARG A 199 -8.40 -16.11 4.05
N MET A 200 -8.34 -17.41 4.37
CA MET A 200 -7.13 -18.20 4.15
C MET A 200 -6.77 -18.33 2.67
N ASN A 201 -7.76 -18.23 1.80
CA ASN A 201 -7.55 -18.18 0.35
C ASN A 201 -6.69 -16.98 -0.04
N GLU A 202 -6.92 -15.81 0.54
CA GLU A 202 -6.14 -14.60 0.24
C GLU A 202 -4.74 -14.62 0.85
N VAL A 203 -4.58 -15.27 1.99
CA VAL A 203 -3.23 -15.55 2.51
C VAL A 203 -2.44 -16.38 1.48
N ILE A 204 -3.07 -17.41 0.91
CA ILE A 204 -2.45 -18.30 -0.08
C ILE A 204 -2.21 -17.58 -1.41
N THR A 205 -3.16 -16.80 -1.92
CA THR A 205 -3.11 -16.23 -3.27
C THR A 205 -2.49 -14.84 -3.35
N ARG A 206 -2.41 -14.10 -2.23
CA ARG A 206 -1.91 -12.72 -2.22
C ARG A 206 -0.69 -12.52 -1.34
N VAL A 207 -0.72 -13.02 -0.10
CA VAL A 207 0.41 -12.81 0.84
C VAL A 207 1.57 -13.76 0.54
N THR A 208 1.25 -15.03 0.29
CA THR A 208 2.28 -16.06 0.03
C THR A 208 3.11 -15.76 -1.24
N PRO A 209 2.54 -15.36 -2.39
CA PRO A 209 3.34 -15.01 -3.57
C PRO A 209 4.25 -13.80 -3.34
N ARG A 210 3.81 -12.80 -2.57
CA ARG A 210 4.65 -11.64 -2.22
C ARG A 210 5.85 -12.05 -1.36
N ILE A 211 5.63 -12.90 -0.36
CA ILE A 211 6.71 -13.46 0.47
C ILE A 211 7.70 -14.26 -0.40
N LEU A 212 7.19 -15.12 -1.28
CA LEU A 212 8.02 -15.91 -2.19
C LEU A 212 8.76 -15.03 -3.22
N ASN A 213 8.16 -13.95 -3.70
CA ASN A 213 8.83 -13.06 -4.64
C ASN A 213 9.98 -12.30 -3.95
N MET A 214 9.74 -11.76 -2.75
CA MET A 214 10.77 -11.11 -1.94
C MET A 214 11.91 -12.08 -1.62
N LEU A 215 11.60 -13.30 -1.21
CA LEU A 215 12.60 -14.36 -0.99
C LEU A 215 13.40 -14.64 -2.27
N GLY A 216 12.74 -14.69 -3.43
CA GLY A 216 13.40 -14.86 -4.72
C GLY A 216 14.36 -13.73 -5.09
N GLU A 217 13.95 -12.48 -4.86
CA GLU A 217 14.78 -11.29 -5.07
C GLU A 217 16.01 -11.30 -4.15
N CYS A 218 15.81 -11.64 -2.87
CA CYS A 218 16.91 -11.82 -1.93
C CYS A 218 17.85 -12.95 -2.32
N TRP A 219 17.34 -14.01 -2.95
CA TRP A 219 18.10 -15.23 -3.26
C TRP A 219 18.79 -15.19 -4.64
N GLN A 220 18.36 -14.31 -5.54
CA GLN A 220 18.93 -14.13 -6.89
C GLN A 220 20.46 -13.95 -6.93
N PRO A 221 21.08 -13.14 -6.04
CA PRO A 221 22.54 -12.98 -6.00
C PRO A 221 23.27 -14.26 -5.57
N LEU A 222 22.62 -15.10 -4.77
CA LEU A 222 23.20 -16.31 -4.18
C LEU A 222 23.07 -17.55 -5.08
N VAL A 223 22.13 -17.53 -6.04
CA VAL A 223 21.90 -18.64 -6.98
C VAL A 223 22.55 -18.39 -8.33
N SER A 224 23.56 -19.21 -8.60
CA SER A 224 24.31 -19.18 -9.85
C SER A 224 23.70 -20.09 -10.92
N SER A 225 22.88 -21.09 -10.55
CA SER A 225 22.38 -22.08 -11.50
C SER A 225 21.05 -21.67 -12.14
N SER A 226 20.94 -21.84 -13.46
CA SER A 226 19.71 -21.58 -14.22
C SER A 226 18.54 -22.46 -13.76
N ARG A 227 18.84 -23.69 -13.33
CA ARG A 227 17.85 -24.69 -12.90
C ARG A 227 17.14 -24.30 -11.59
N GLU A 228 17.86 -23.71 -10.64
CA GLU A 228 17.27 -23.23 -9.38
C GLU A 228 16.35 -22.03 -9.64
N LYS A 229 16.74 -21.13 -10.55
CA LYS A 229 15.87 -20.01 -10.99
C LYS A 229 14.58 -20.51 -11.62
N GLU A 230 14.67 -21.49 -12.53
CA GLU A 230 13.50 -22.09 -13.18
C GLU A 230 12.55 -22.79 -12.18
N THR A 231 13.14 -23.48 -11.19
CA THR A 231 12.37 -24.15 -10.13
C THR A 231 11.63 -23.12 -9.25
N TRP A 232 12.28 -22.00 -8.92
CA TRP A 232 11.67 -20.91 -8.15
C TRP A 232 10.53 -20.22 -8.92
N CYS A 233 10.74 -19.89 -10.19
CA CYS A 233 9.71 -19.31 -11.05
C CYS A 233 8.51 -20.25 -11.21
N SER A 234 8.76 -21.56 -11.30
CA SER A 234 7.70 -22.57 -11.37
C SER A 234 6.87 -22.64 -10.08
N LEU A 235 7.52 -22.50 -8.92
CA LEU A 235 6.84 -22.45 -7.62
C LEU A 235 5.97 -21.19 -7.50
N LEU A 236 6.49 -20.02 -7.88
CA LEU A 236 5.72 -18.77 -7.91
C LEU A 236 4.49 -18.89 -8.82
N ALA A 237 4.67 -19.36 -10.05
CA ALA A 237 3.58 -19.54 -11.00
C ALA A 237 2.51 -20.53 -10.50
N LEU A 238 2.90 -21.55 -9.71
CA LEU A 238 1.96 -22.49 -9.11
C LEU A 238 1.07 -21.82 -8.06
N TYR A 239 1.64 -20.96 -7.22
CA TYR A 239 0.87 -20.21 -6.21
C TYR A 239 0.01 -19.11 -6.84
N GLU A 240 0.49 -18.42 -7.87
CA GLU A 240 -0.29 -17.42 -8.61
C GLU A 240 -1.49 -18.03 -9.33
N LYS A 241 -1.35 -19.26 -9.85
CA LYS A 241 -2.43 -20.00 -10.51
C LYS A 241 -3.35 -20.74 -9.54
N PHE A 242 -3.10 -20.68 -8.23
CA PHE A 242 -3.89 -21.39 -7.22
C PHE A 242 -5.24 -20.69 -7.00
N SER A 243 -6.16 -20.88 -7.94
CA SER A 243 -7.55 -20.46 -7.84
C SER A 243 -8.33 -21.47 -7.00
N LEU A 244 -8.59 -21.15 -5.72
CA LEU A 244 -9.61 -21.86 -4.96
C LEU A 244 -10.97 -21.38 -5.45
N GLU A 245 -11.62 -22.18 -6.31
CA GLU A 245 -13.02 -21.96 -6.66
C GLU A 245 -13.82 -21.85 -5.35
N ALA A 246 -14.46 -20.70 -5.15
CA ALA A 246 -15.22 -20.41 -3.94
C ALA A 246 -16.43 -21.35 -3.85
N LYS A 247 -16.29 -22.47 -3.13
CA LYS A 247 -17.46 -23.24 -2.72
C LYS A 247 -18.18 -22.49 -1.60
N LYS A 248 -19.49 -22.35 -1.76
CA LYS A 248 -20.42 -22.03 -0.68
C LYS A 248 -20.19 -23.02 0.46
N ASP A 249 -19.54 -22.56 1.51
CA ASP A 249 -19.32 -23.36 2.70
C ASP A 249 -20.67 -23.67 3.36
N THR A 250 -21.06 -24.94 3.30
CA THR A 250 -22.23 -25.48 4.01
C THR A 250 -21.80 -25.80 5.44
N PHE A 251 -21.51 -24.76 6.24
CA PHE A 251 -21.46 -24.93 7.70
C PHE A 251 -22.89 -24.97 8.22
N ALA A 252 -23.43 -26.20 8.32
CA ALA A 252 -24.60 -26.49 9.14
C ALA A 252 -24.23 -26.37 10.63
N ASN A 253 -24.04 -25.13 11.09
CA ASN A 253 -24.14 -24.81 12.50
C ASN A 253 -25.61 -24.53 12.82
N ASP A 254 -26.06 -25.05 13.95
CA ASP A 254 -27.34 -24.75 14.59
C ASP A 254 -27.84 -23.34 14.24
N PRO A 255 -29.09 -23.17 13.74
CA PRO A 255 -29.64 -21.90 13.32
C PRO A 255 -29.89 -21.00 14.55
N LYS A 256 -28.80 -20.52 15.16
CA LYS A 256 -28.83 -19.31 15.96
C LYS A 256 -29.30 -18.24 15.00
N LYS A 257 -30.53 -17.75 15.25
CA LYS A 257 -31.19 -16.68 14.48
C LYS A 257 -30.13 -15.66 14.06
N ILE A 258 -29.78 -15.68 12.78
CA ILE A 258 -28.88 -14.68 12.21
C ILE A 258 -29.58 -13.33 12.47
N PRO A 259 -28.94 -12.39 13.17
CA PRO A 259 -29.55 -11.10 13.44
C PRO A 259 -29.98 -10.47 12.11
N SER A 260 -31.20 -9.94 12.05
CA SER A 260 -31.63 -9.23 10.84
C SER A 260 -30.72 -8.03 10.59
N LEU A 261 -30.51 -7.68 9.33
CA LEU A 261 -29.72 -6.52 8.92
C LEU A 261 -30.17 -5.22 9.62
N ASP A 262 -31.47 -5.11 9.96
CA ASP A 262 -32.03 -3.99 10.71
C ASP A 262 -31.43 -3.80 12.09
N ILE A 263 -31.00 -4.87 12.76
CA ILE A 263 -30.31 -4.80 14.06
C ILE A 263 -28.98 -4.06 13.88
N TYR A 264 -28.24 -4.39 12.82
CA TYR A 264 -26.98 -3.74 12.51
C TYR A 264 -27.14 -2.30 12.03
N LYS A 265 -28.19 -1.99 11.25
CA LYS A 265 -28.54 -0.61 10.88
C LYS A 265 -28.77 0.26 12.12
N LYS A 266 -29.55 -0.24 13.09
CA LYS A 266 -29.80 0.46 14.36
C LYS A 266 -28.54 0.61 15.20
N GLN A 267 -27.71 -0.44 15.25
CA GLN A 267 -26.43 -0.41 15.95
C GLN A 267 -25.48 0.62 15.34
N PHE A 268 -25.32 0.62 14.01
CA PHE A 268 -24.49 1.57 13.29
C PHE A 268 -24.94 3.02 13.55
N ALA A 269 -26.24 3.30 13.42
CA ALA A 269 -26.79 4.64 13.67
C ALA A 269 -26.53 5.12 15.11
N ARG A 270 -26.67 4.23 16.11
CA ARG A 270 -26.38 4.53 17.52
C ARG A 270 -24.89 4.81 17.74
N ASP A 271 -24.02 3.99 17.15
CA ASP A 271 -22.58 4.03 17.39
C ASP A 271 -21.89 5.14 16.55
N LEU A 272 -22.51 5.63 15.48
CA LEU A 272 -21.99 6.68 14.61
C LEU A 272 -21.66 7.98 15.35
N ALA A 273 -22.55 8.43 16.24
CA ALA A 273 -22.31 9.64 17.05
C ALA A 273 -21.11 9.46 18.00
N PHE A 274 -20.97 8.26 18.57
CA PHE A 274 -19.85 7.88 19.41
C PHE A 274 -18.53 7.91 18.60
N TRP A 275 -18.50 7.31 17.40
CA TRP A 275 -17.30 7.32 16.55
C TRP A 275 -16.91 8.72 16.12
N LYS A 276 -17.86 9.56 15.66
CA LYS A 276 -17.57 10.96 15.28
C LYS A 276 -16.92 11.74 16.43
N LYS A 277 -17.39 11.54 17.67
CA LYS A 277 -16.80 12.16 18.87
C LYS A 277 -15.37 11.67 19.13
N HIS A 278 -15.10 10.37 18.98
CA HIS A 278 -13.76 9.81 19.15
C HIS A 278 -12.79 10.21 18.02
N ILE A 279 -13.27 10.34 16.78
CA ILE A 279 -12.48 10.86 15.65
C ILE A 279 -12.03 12.31 15.94
N GLN A 280 -12.93 13.17 16.47
CA GLN A 280 -12.59 14.54 16.89
C GLN A 280 -11.56 14.58 18.04
N LYS A 281 -11.63 13.60 18.94
CA LYS A 281 -10.62 13.39 19.99
C LYS A 281 -9.31 12.79 19.47
N ARG A 282 -9.26 12.39 18.19
CA ARG A 282 -8.13 11.75 17.53
C ARG A 282 -7.79 10.35 18.08
N GLU A 283 -8.82 9.62 18.50
CA GLU A 283 -8.74 8.25 19.04
C GLU A 283 -9.01 7.21 17.94
N TYR A 284 -8.28 7.33 16.82
CA TYR A 284 -8.59 6.61 15.59
C TYR A 284 -8.46 5.09 15.69
N ASP A 285 -7.52 4.58 16.50
CA ASP A 285 -7.33 3.14 16.69
C ASP A 285 -8.54 2.48 17.37
N GLU A 286 -9.13 3.16 18.35
CA GLU A 286 -10.32 2.66 19.04
C GLU A 286 -11.53 2.65 18.10
N VAL A 287 -11.67 3.70 17.29
CA VAL A 287 -12.74 3.83 16.31
C VAL A 287 -12.62 2.76 15.23
N GLN A 288 -11.43 2.57 14.65
CA GLN A 288 -11.18 1.54 13.65
C GLN A 288 -11.55 0.16 14.18
N LYS A 289 -11.05 -0.21 15.37
CA LYS A 289 -11.33 -1.50 16.01
C LYS A 289 -12.83 -1.76 16.17
N LYS A 290 -13.59 -0.73 16.56
CA LYS A 290 -15.05 -0.83 16.75
C LYS A 290 -15.80 -0.97 15.42
N ILE A 291 -15.41 -0.21 14.39
CA ILE A 291 -16.00 -0.32 13.05
C ILE A 291 -15.70 -1.71 12.46
N GLU A 292 -14.46 -2.18 12.56
CA GLU A 292 -14.04 -3.50 12.08
C GLU A 292 -14.78 -4.63 12.79
N SER A 293 -15.02 -4.52 14.09
CA SER A 293 -15.81 -5.50 14.85
C SER A 293 -17.26 -5.56 14.35
N LEU A 294 -17.88 -4.42 14.07
CA LEU A 294 -19.23 -4.37 13.49
C LEU A 294 -19.22 -4.92 12.06
N TRP A 295 -18.21 -4.57 11.27
CA TRP A 295 -18.02 -5.01 9.90
C TRP A 295 -17.92 -6.53 9.80
N GLN A 296 -17.11 -7.15 10.66
CA GLN A 296 -16.98 -8.60 10.75
C GLN A 296 -18.32 -9.28 11.10
N SER A 297 -19.12 -8.64 11.96
CA SER A 297 -20.44 -9.17 12.33
C SER A 297 -21.43 -9.13 11.16
N ILE A 298 -21.38 -8.07 10.35
CA ILE A 298 -22.24 -7.90 9.17
C ILE A 298 -21.79 -8.84 8.04
N HIS A 299 -20.49 -9.03 7.85
CA HIS A 299 -19.96 -9.95 6.85
C HIS A 299 -20.26 -11.42 7.12
N ALA A 300 -20.63 -11.77 8.35
CA ALA A 300 -21.10 -13.12 8.70
C ALA A 300 -22.54 -13.39 8.25
N ILE A 301 -23.27 -12.39 7.73
CA ILE A 301 -24.60 -12.58 7.16
C ILE A 301 -24.45 -13.15 5.75
N ASP A 302 -24.98 -14.35 5.53
CA ASP A 302 -25.03 -14.97 4.21
C ASP A 302 -25.83 -14.06 3.24
N TYR A 303 -25.31 -13.88 2.02
CA TYR A 303 -25.97 -13.14 0.92
C TYR A 303 -26.16 -11.63 1.14
N LEU A 304 -25.17 -10.96 1.72
CA LEU A 304 -25.18 -9.50 1.80
C LEU A 304 -24.83 -8.86 0.45
N ASP A 305 -25.71 -8.00 -0.07
CA ASP A 305 -25.46 -7.21 -1.28
C ASP A 305 -24.28 -6.22 -1.02
N PRO A 306 -23.20 -6.24 -1.82
CA PRO A 306 -22.12 -5.28 -1.72
C PRO A 306 -22.54 -3.81 -1.87
N GLU A 307 -23.69 -3.55 -2.51
CA GLU A 307 -24.26 -2.22 -2.72
C GLU A 307 -25.30 -1.82 -1.66
N GLU A 308 -25.56 -2.69 -0.67
CA GLU A 308 -26.44 -2.37 0.45
C GLU A 308 -25.96 -1.06 1.13
N PRO A 309 -26.84 -0.06 1.32
CA PRO A 309 -26.43 1.26 1.81
C PRO A 309 -25.60 1.26 3.11
N LEU A 310 -25.94 0.37 4.06
CA LEU A 310 -25.18 0.22 5.30
C LEU A 310 -23.73 -0.21 5.03
N VAL A 311 -23.53 -1.16 4.11
CA VAL A 311 -22.22 -1.69 3.75
C VAL A 311 -21.37 -0.61 3.10
N VAL A 312 -21.96 0.16 2.18
CA VAL A 312 -21.31 1.29 1.51
C VAL A 312 -20.88 2.34 2.53
N GLU A 313 -21.79 2.74 3.43
CA GLU A 313 -21.50 3.74 4.46
C GLU A 313 -20.40 3.28 5.44
N MET A 314 -20.42 2.01 5.84
CA MET A 314 -19.38 1.43 6.69
C MET A 314 -18.02 1.37 6.01
N ARG A 315 -17.96 0.95 4.74
CA ARG A 315 -16.71 0.94 3.97
C ARG A 315 -16.12 2.33 3.85
N LEU A 316 -16.98 3.31 3.56
CA LEU A 316 -16.58 4.70 3.47
C LEU A 316 -16.01 5.20 4.81
N LEU A 317 -16.72 4.99 5.92
CA LEU A 317 -16.26 5.42 7.24
C LEU A 317 -14.93 4.74 7.63
N LEU A 318 -14.79 3.44 7.36
CA LEU A 318 -13.54 2.72 7.62
C LEU A 318 -12.40 3.30 6.79
N LYS A 319 -12.63 3.58 5.50
CA LYS A 319 -11.65 4.21 4.60
C LYS A 319 -11.24 5.61 5.09
N GLU A 320 -12.17 6.40 5.59
CA GLU A 320 -11.89 7.72 6.16
C GLU A 320 -10.99 7.61 7.40
N VAL A 321 -11.30 6.72 8.34
CA VAL A 321 -10.50 6.49 9.54
C VAL A 321 -9.09 6.01 9.18
N GLN A 322 -8.98 5.07 8.23
CA GLN A 322 -7.69 4.58 7.72
C GLN A 322 -6.89 5.69 7.03
N SER A 323 -7.55 6.56 6.25
CA SER A 323 -6.94 7.72 5.60
C SER A 323 -6.35 8.71 6.61
N ILE A 324 -7.09 8.99 7.70
CA ILE A 324 -6.59 9.87 8.76
C ILE A 324 -5.41 9.21 9.49
N LYS A 325 -5.47 7.92 9.78
CA LYS A 325 -4.31 7.20 10.36
C LYS A 325 -3.08 7.25 9.45
N ALA A 326 -3.27 7.06 8.14
CA ALA A 326 -2.20 7.19 7.16
C ALA A 326 -1.59 8.60 7.18
N LEU A 327 -2.41 9.65 7.27
CA LEU A 327 -1.94 11.03 7.44
C LEU A 327 -1.06 11.18 8.68
N PHE A 328 -1.48 10.65 9.84
CA PHE A 328 -0.70 10.70 11.08
C PHE A 328 0.62 9.93 10.98
N SER A 329 0.62 8.77 10.30
CA SER A 329 1.84 8.01 10.05
C SER A 329 2.84 8.83 9.21
N ILE A 330 2.38 9.46 8.14
CA ILE A 330 3.19 10.34 7.28
C ILE A 330 3.66 11.57 8.06
N ALA A 331 2.80 12.17 8.90
CA ALA A 331 3.16 13.29 9.76
C ALA A 331 4.22 12.91 10.80
N ASN A 332 4.15 11.70 11.39
CA ASN A 332 5.19 11.19 12.29
C ASN A 332 6.55 11.12 11.58
N GLU A 333 6.58 10.70 10.30
CA GLU A 333 7.82 10.67 9.51
C GLU A 333 8.35 12.08 9.24
N GLY A 334 7.50 13.00 8.79
CA GLY A 334 7.90 14.39 8.57
C GLY A 334 8.35 15.09 9.86
N ALA A 335 7.77 14.73 11.00
CA ALA A 335 8.17 15.20 12.32
C ALA A 335 9.56 14.69 12.73
N LYS A 336 9.90 13.42 12.46
CA LYS A 336 11.27 12.90 12.69
C LYS A 336 12.32 13.74 11.95
N ASN A 337 12.00 14.15 10.72
CA ASN A 337 12.83 14.99 9.87
C ASN A 337 12.81 16.49 10.27
N SER A 338 12.25 16.84 11.43
CA SER A 338 12.21 18.21 11.94
C SER A 338 13.18 18.51 13.08
N THR A 339 13.92 17.50 13.54
CA THR A 339 14.96 17.65 14.57
C THR A 339 15.98 18.72 14.16
N GLY A 340 16.30 19.62 15.08
CA GLY A 340 17.20 20.77 14.88
C GLY A 340 16.52 22.04 14.33
N LEU A 341 15.26 21.97 13.91
CA LEU A 341 14.56 23.15 13.37
C LEU A 341 13.96 24.01 14.48
N LYS A 342 14.20 25.32 14.40
CA LYS A 342 13.45 26.31 15.19
C LYS A 342 12.11 26.57 14.52
N LYS A 343 11.00 26.35 15.25
CA LYS A 343 9.63 26.48 14.74
C LYS A 343 8.67 26.91 15.86
N SER A 344 7.61 27.60 15.48
CA SER A 344 6.44 27.85 16.35
C SER A 344 5.40 26.76 16.13
N PHE A 345 4.91 26.19 17.22
CA PHE A 345 3.92 25.12 17.28
C PHE A 345 2.63 25.68 17.85
N ALA A 346 1.55 25.63 17.07
CA ALA A 346 0.21 25.91 17.58
C ALA A 346 -0.40 24.62 18.15
N THR A 347 -0.75 24.64 19.44
CA THR A 347 -1.49 23.55 20.09
C THR A 347 -3.00 23.67 19.87
N LYS A 348 -3.76 22.59 20.09
CA LYS A 348 -5.23 22.59 20.03
C LYS A 348 -5.87 23.69 20.89
N GLU A 349 -5.25 24.02 22.02
CA GLU A 349 -5.66 25.07 22.96
C GLU A 349 -5.27 26.48 22.49
N ARG A 350 -4.77 26.62 21.25
CA ARG A 350 -4.29 27.87 20.63
C ARG A 350 -3.08 28.48 21.35
N GLN A 351 -2.40 27.73 22.21
CA GLN A 351 -1.11 28.15 22.77
C GLN A 351 -0.04 28.00 21.69
N ILE A 352 0.79 29.03 21.52
CA ILE A 352 1.91 29.04 20.59
C ILE A 352 3.19 28.77 21.37
N ILE A 353 3.89 27.69 21.04
CA ILE A 353 5.16 27.32 21.66
C ILE A 353 6.26 27.48 20.61
N THR A 354 7.21 28.36 20.86
CA THR A 354 8.35 28.59 19.95
C THR A 354 9.62 28.01 20.54
N GLY A 355 10.36 27.25 19.73
CA GLY A 355 11.63 26.67 20.15
C GLY A 355 12.24 25.78 19.10
N THR A 356 13.36 25.15 19.46
CA THR A 356 14.09 24.21 18.60
C THR A 356 13.69 22.78 18.94
N VAL A 357 13.31 21.99 17.94
CA VAL A 357 13.01 20.55 18.13
C VAL A 357 14.30 19.82 18.45
N VAL A 358 14.47 19.36 19.69
CA VAL A 358 15.65 18.60 20.13
C VAL A 358 15.55 17.15 19.67
N GLN A 359 14.37 16.56 19.77
CA GLN A 359 14.11 15.18 19.40
C GLN A 359 12.61 14.96 19.16
N TYR A 360 12.30 13.90 18.43
CA TYR A 360 10.94 13.43 18.22
C TYR A 360 10.86 11.92 18.46
N LEU A 361 10.07 11.49 19.44
CA LEU A 361 9.98 10.09 19.86
C LEU A 361 8.55 9.69 20.21
N LEU A 362 8.09 8.56 19.67
CA LEU A 362 6.78 7.95 19.98
C LEU A 362 5.61 8.94 19.87
N GLY A 363 5.59 9.78 18.84
CA GLY A 363 4.52 10.75 18.64
C GLY A 363 4.70 12.07 19.40
N ASN A 364 5.79 12.27 20.14
CA ASN A 364 6.03 13.46 20.96
C ASN A 364 7.23 14.27 20.47
N PHE A 365 7.04 15.59 20.36
CA PHE A 365 8.08 16.58 20.17
C PHE A 365 8.67 16.98 21.51
N TYR A 366 10.00 17.07 21.58
CA TYR A 366 10.71 17.66 22.70
C TYR A 366 11.37 18.95 22.22
N ILE A 367 10.84 20.08 22.65
CA ILE A 367 11.17 21.40 22.13
C ILE A 367 11.91 22.17 23.21
N LYS A 368 13.10 22.66 22.88
CA LYS A 368 13.88 23.54 23.73
C LYS A 368 13.51 25.00 23.43
N THR A 369 12.91 25.67 24.40
CA THR A 369 12.52 27.08 24.27
C THR A 369 13.74 28.00 24.37
N ASP A 370 13.54 29.27 24.04
CA ASP A 370 14.58 30.31 24.19
C ASP A 370 14.99 30.52 25.66
N GLU A 371 14.14 30.14 26.62
CA GLU A 371 14.44 30.10 28.06
C GLU A 371 15.21 28.83 28.50
N ASN A 372 15.71 28.02 27.55
CA ASN A 372 16.42 26.77 27.81
C ASN A 372 15.56 25.69 28.53
N LYS A 373 14.24 25.86 28.59
CA LYS A 373 13.29 24.86 29.12
C LYS A 373 12.91 23.86 28.04
N THR A 374 12.74 22.58 28.41
CA THR A 374 12.28 21.55 27.47
C THR A 374 10.78 21.30 27.68
N ILE A 375 10.00 21.52 26.63
CA ILE A 375 8.55 21.29 26.61
C ILE A 375 8.27 20.05 25.75
N THR A 376 7.38 19.18 26.23
CA THR A 376 6.94 18.00 25.48
C THR A 376 5.55 18.25 24.90
N ILE A 377 5.37 18.06 23.60
CA ILE A 377 4.07 18.20 22.92
C ILE A 377 3.80 16.96 22.08
N ALA A 378 2.65 16.31 22.30
CA ALA A 378 2.21 15.22 21.43
C ALA A 378 1.76 15.76 20.06
N LEU A 379 2.09 15.07 18.97
CA LEU A 379 1.65 15.40 17.60
C LEU A 379 0.12 15.56 17.53
N LYS A 380 -0.62 14.67 18.20
CA LYS A 380 -2.08 14.73 18.29
C LYS A 380 -2.63 15.95 19.04
N ASN A 381 -1.80 16.70 19.76
CA ASN A 381 -2.20 17.93 20.46
C ASN A 381 -1.89 19.20 19.63
N LEU A 382 -1.32 19.08 18.43
CA LEU A 382 -1.11 20.21 17.53
C LEU A 382 -2.40 20.62 16.82
N GLN A 383 -2.46 21.85 16.33
CA GLN A 383 -3.52 22.30 15.41
C GLN A 383 -3.50 21.46 14.12
N PRO A 384 -4.65 21.28 13.45
CA PRO A 384 -4.74 20.50 12.21
C PRO A 384 -3.71 20.90 11.14
N GLU A 385 -3.46 22.19 10.97
CA GLU A 385 -2.55 22.75 9.98
C GLU A 385 -1.09 22.31 10.23
N GLU A 386 -0.69 22.23 11.49
CA GLU A 386 0.66 21.78 11.86
C GLU A 386 0.86 20.29 11.56
N ILE A 387 -0.16 19.46 11.78
CA ILE A 387 -0.10 18.02 11.46
C ILE A 387 0.03 17.83 9.95
N VAL A 388 -0.80 18.53 9.17
CA VAL A 388 -0.76 18.46 7.70
C VAL A 388 0.56 19.03 7.17
N PHE A 389 1.11 20.09 7.78
CA PHE A 389 2.43 20.61 7.46
C PHE A 389 3.52 19.53 7.60
N PHE A 390 3.55 18.81 8.73
CA PHE A 390 4.52 17.72 8.90
C PHE A 390 4.28 16.60 7.89
N ALA A 391 3.04 16.24 7.60
CA ALA A 391 2.75 15.24 6.60
C ALA A 391 3.30 15.65 5.22
N LEU A 392 3.01 16.87 4.76
CA LEU A 392 3.45 17.38 3.45
C LEU A 392 4.97 17.40 3.29
N LYS A 393 5.71 17.55 4.40
CA LYS A 393 7.18 17.52 4.40
C LYS A 393 7.78 16.15 4.09
N SER A 394 7.04 15.04 4.28
CA SER A 394 7.54 13.69 3.94
C SER A 394 7.64 13.47 2.42
N GLN A 395 6.87 14.21 1.59
CA GLN A 395 6.88 14.16 0.10
C GLN A 395 6.67 12.78 -0.57
N ARG A 396 6.28 11.74 0.17
CA ARG A 396 6.27 10.36 -0.35
C ARG A 396 4.93 9.83 -0.84
N ASN A 397 3.82 10.56 -0.67
CA ASN A 397 2.49 10.00 -0.93
C ASN A 397 1.61 10.89 -1.81
N LYS A 398 1.19 10.37 -2.96
CA LYS A 398 0.28 11.04 -3.91
C LYS A 398 -1.12 11.32 -3.33
N HIS A 399 -1.55 10.55 -2.33
CA HIS A 399 -2.87 10.67 -1.69
C HIS A 399 -2.87 11.63 -0.50
N ILE A 400 -1.76 12.29 -0.19
CA ILE A 400 -1.63 13.10 1.03
C ILE A 400 -2.66 14.22 1.13
N TYR A 401 -2.99 14.86 0.01
CA TYR A 401 -4.00 15.92 -0.04
C TYR A 401 -5.42 15.39 0.17
N GLN A 402 -5.72 14.17 -0.29
CA GLN A 402 -6.98 13.49 -0.02
C GLN A 402 -7.12 13.20 1.48
N TYR A 403 -6.06 12.67 2.10
CA TYR A 403 -6.06 12.38 3.53
C TYR A 403 -6.17 13.67 4.37
N ALA A 404 -5.48 14.74 3.97
CA ALA A 404 -5.59 16.05 4.59
C ALA A 404 -7.02 16.61 4.49
N GLY A 405 -7.65 16.50 3.31
CA GLY A 405 -9.05 16.92 3.11
C GLY A 405 -10.02 16.19 4.03
N ILE A 406 -9.91 14.87 4.13
CA ILE A 406 -10.74 14.05 5.05
C ILE A 406 -10.48 14.47 6.51
N PHE A 407 -9.23 14.68 6.90
CA PHE A 407 -8.89 15.11 8.25
C PHE A 407 -9.48 16.49 8.59
N TYR A 408 -9.33 17.49 7.70
CA TYR A 408 -9.91 18.82 7.91
C TYR A 408 -11.44 18.81 7.93
N LEU A 409 -12.09 17.92 7.16
CA LEU A 409 -13.54 17.72 7.20
C LEU A 409 -14.00 17.33 8.61
N TYR A 410 -13.31 16.38 9.25
CA TYR A 410 -13.63 15.94 10.61
C TYR A 410 -13.29 16.96 11.70
N GLU A 411 -12.26 17.79 11.48
CA GLU A 411 -11.89 18.91 12.35
C GLU A 411 -12.80 20.15 12.12
N LYS A 412 -13.73 20.10 11.15
CA LYS A 412 -14.65 21.18 10.75
C LYS A 412 -13.98 22.42 10.12
N PHE A 413 -12.83 22.25 9.48
CA PHE A 413 -12.12 23.29 8.72
C PHE A 413 -12.54 23.23 7.24
N TYR A 414 -13.82 23.46 6.96
CA TYR A 414 -14.42 23.20 5.64
C TYR A 414 -13.75 23.90 4.46
N PRO A 415 -13.36 25.19 4.52
CA PRO A 415 -12.68 25.84 3.40
C PRO A 415 -11.34 25.16 3.06
N ILE A 416 -10.55 24.81 4.08
CA ILE A 416 -9.24 24.17 3.90
C ILE A 416 -9.42 22.71 3.44
N ALA A 417 -10.46 22.02 3.91
CA ALA A 417 -10.82 20.69 3.42
C ALA A 417 -11.10 20.71 1.91
N GLN A 418 -11.95 21.66 1.46
CA GLN A 418 -12.28 21.83 0.05
C GLN A 418 -11.04 22.13 -0.81
N GLU A 419 -10.16 23.02 -0.36
CA GLU A 419 -8.90 23.29 -1.06
C GLU A 419 -8.02 22.05 -1.16
N SER A 420 -7.90 21.28 -0.07
CA SER A 420 -7.12 20.04 -0.03
C SER A 420 -7.66 19.01 -1.03
N PHE A 421 -8.98 18.87 -1.15
CA PHE A 421 -9.61 18.00 -2.16
C PHE A 421 -9.33 18.47 -3.60
N ILE A 422 -9.36 19.78 -3.87
CA ILE A 422 -8.97 20.33 -5.18
C ILE A 422 -7.50 20.03 -5.49
N TYR A 423 -6.61 20.12 -4.51
CA TYR A 423 -5.22 19.72 -4.68
C TYR A 423 -5.08 18.22 -4.92
N ALA A 424 -5.87 17.37 -4.26
CA ALA A 424 -5.86 15.93 -4.48
C ALA A 424 -6.20 15.58 -5.94
N LEU A 425 -7.21 16.22 -6.54
CA LEU A 425 -7.54 16.07 -7.97
C LEU A 425 -6.35 16.42 -8.87
N LYS A 426 -5.66 17.52 -8.58
CA LYS A 426 -4.46 17.94 -9.35
C LYS A 426 -3.32 16.92 -9.27
N HIS A 427 -3.30 16.08 -8.24
CA HIS A 427 -2.29 15.04 -8.02
C HIS A 427 -2.80 13.62 -8.36
N GLY A 428 -3.89 13.51 -9.13
CA GLY A 428 -4.37 12.24 -9.68
C GLY A 428 -5.20 11.39 -8.70
N ALA A 429 -5.81 11.99 -7.68
CA ALA A 429 -6.84 11.32 -6.90
C ALA A 429 -8.10 11.04 -7.76
N ASP A 430 -8.85 10.01 -7.40
CA ASP A 430 -10.07 9.60 -8.12
C ASP A 430 -11.11 10.73 -8.14
N PRO A 431 -11.52 11.24 -9.32
CA PRO A 431 -12.48 12.33 -9.40
C PRO A 431 -13.84 12.03 -8.77
N VAL A 432 -14.33 10.80 -8.88
CA VAL A 432 -15.65 10.41 -8.37
C VAL A 432 -15.66 10.49 -6.84
N GLU A 433 -14.66 9.88 -6.22
CA GLU A 433 -14.48 9.93 -4.78
C GLU A 433 -14.29 11.37 -4.27
N ILE A 434 -13.45 12.19 -4.93
CA ILE A 434 -13.21 13.55 -4.45
C ILE A 434 -14.46 14.44 -4.61
N GLN A 435 -15.25 14.26 -5.67
CA GLN A 435 -16.52 14.97 -5.84
C GLN A 435 -17.50 14.65 -4.72
N TYR A 436 -17.56 13.39 -4.28
CA TYR A 436 -18.35 13.00 -3.11
C TYR A 436 -17.96 13.84 -1.88
N TYR A 437 -16.66 13.91 -1.55
CA TYR A 437 -16.20 14.68 -0.40
C TYR A 437 -16.44 16.18 -0.52
N ILE A 438 -16.24 16.77 -1.70
CA ILE A 438 -16.52 18.20 -1.93
C ILE A 438 -18.00 18.49 -1.67
N LYS A 439 -18.91 17.64 -2.17
CA LYS A 439 -20.33 17.77 -1.92
C LYS A 439 -20.65 17.69 -0.42
N THR A 440 -20.09 16.72 0.29
CA THR A 440 -20.25 16.57 1.75
C THR A 440 -19.77 17.81 2.51
N VAL A 441 -18.61 18.37 2.14
CA VAL A 441 -18.08 19.61 2.74
C VAL A 441 -19.06 20.78 2.55
N GLN A 442 -19.62 20.94 1.35
CA GLN A 442 -20.57 22.01 1.04
C GLN A 442 -21.87 21.89 1.85
N GLU A 443 -22.43 20.68 1.94
CA GLU A 443 -23.63 20.41 2.72
C GLU A 443 -23.43 20.71 4.20
N LEU A 444 -22.29 20.29 4.77
CA LEU A 444 -21.96 20.52 6.18
C LEU A 444 -21.62 21.99 6.48
N ALA A 445 -21.02 22.72 5.55
CA ALA A 445 -20.78 24.16 5.69
C ALA A 445 -22.10 24.93 5.83
N ILE A 446 -23.09 24.63 4.98
CA ILE A 446 -24.44 25.23 5.04
C ILE A 446 -25.15 24.90 6.36
N GLN A 447 -24.99 23.68 6.87
CA GLN A 447 -25.56 23.29 8.17
C GLN A 447 -24.87 23.97 9.35
N GLY A 448 -23.57 24.24 9.23
CA GLY A 448 -22.78 24.94 10.25
C GLY A 448 -23.19 26.39 10.45
N GLU A 449 -23.62 27.08 9.41
CA GLU A 449 -24.08 28.49 9.50
C GLU A 449 -25.44 28.66 10.18
N LYS A 450 -26.23 27.58 10.30
CA LYS A 450 -27.56 27.61 10.91
C LYS A 450 -27.55 27.39 12.42
N ASN A 451 -26.44 26.94 12.99
CA ASN A 451 -26.25 26.69 14.43
C ASN A 451 -25.34 27.75 15.03
#